data_AF-A0A6C0KHE4-F1
#
_entry.id   AF-A0A6C0KHE4-F1
#
_cell.length_a   1.000
_cell.length_b   1.000
_cell.length_c   1.000
_cell.angle_alpha   90.00
_cell.angle_beta   90.00
_cell.angle_gamma   90.00
#
_symmetry.space_group_name_H-M   'P 1'
#
loop_
_entity.id
_entity.type
_entity.pdbx_description
1 polymer ?
#
loop_
_entity_poly.entity_id
_entity_poly.type
_entity_poly.pdbx_seq_one_letter_code
_entity_poly.pdbx_strand_id
1 'polypeptide(L)'
;MGFPKKIFRFFARPVKSMFPYHVSFTVSLPCFLRGFSTKEGFVRETWVSLQPGFPTKLILTIHKDIKTTHYIYTMSNANRILTLFKARKNILEILDDLDYETTDYAGFSINEIDAMYVNNQLDLLMNHQSNGKKVYVKFYLDAKQIRPANLDNIIEDLFVIDTVLTKNDTLIIITEDEPNDTIITKLKYLFDHDGIFVVIHNINRLQFNILNHKLVPPTEIIHDEAKIAELQKKFNIKSLQQLPEISRFDPLALAMCMRPGQICEINRNSATALSYKYYRICV
;
A
#
# COMPACT_ATOMS: atom_id res chain seq x y z
N MET A 1 -18.10 47.26 -23.50
CA MET A 1 -17.33 48.23 -24.30
C MET A 1 -16.02 48.46 -23.56
N GLY A 2 -14.98 47.64 -23.75
CA GLY A 2 -14.13 47.56 -24.93
C GLY A 2 -13.00 48.57 -24.77
N PHE A 3 -11.77 48.13 -24.44
CA PHE A 3 -10.49 48.86 -24.57
C PHE A 3 -9.31 47.88 -24.28
N PRO A 4 -8.09 48.13 -24.79
CA PRO A 4 -7.53 47.33 -25.88
C PRO A 4 -6.21 46.61 -25.53
N LYS A 5 -5.87 45.63 -26.38
CA LYS A 5 -4.57 44.93 -26.44
C LYS A 5 -3.45 45.93 -26.79
N LYS A 6 -2.43 46.05 -25.93
CA LYS A 6 -1.17 46.73 -26.27
C LYS A 6 -0.28 45.80 -27.09
N ILE A 7 0.00 46.23 -28.31
CA ILE A 7 1.02 45.71 -29.22
C ILE A 7 2.30 46.48 -28.93
N PHE A 8 3.40 45.80 -28.59
CA PHE A 8 4.73 46.39 -28.60
C PHE A 8 5.51 45.86 -29.81
N ARG A 9 5.75 46.77 -30.78
CA ARG A 9 6.72 46.61 -31.87
C ARG A 9 8.09 47.04 -31.35
N PHE A 10 9.10 46.19 -31.50
CA PHE A 10 10.50 46.64 -31.45
C PHE A 10 11.05 46.70 -32.87
N PHE A 11 11.47 47.91 -33.25
CA PHE A 11 12.26 48.21 -34.44
C PHE A 11 13.73 47.92 -34.15
N ALA A 12 14.41 47.19 -35.03
CA ALA A 12 15.87 47.18 -35.12
C ALA A 12 16.27 47.36 -36.58
N ARG A 13 17.09 48.39 -36.85
CA ARG A 13 17.63 48.75 -38.17
C ARG A 13 18.74 47.77 -38.59
N PRO A 14 18.95 47.54 -39.90
CA PRO A 14 20.01 46.67 -40.38
C PRO A 14 21.35 47.42 -40.48
N VAL A 15 22.44 46.78 -40.04
CA VAL A 15 23.81 47.16 -40.38
C VAL A 15 24.46 45.99 -41.12
N LYS A 16 24.98 46.26 -42.32
CA LYS A 16 25.71 45.30 -43.16
C LYS A 16 27.23 45.45 -42.94
N SER A 17 27.92 44.34 -42.65
CA SER A 17 29.34 44.07 -42.97
C SER A 17 29.58 42.57 -42.67
N MET A 18 29.74 41.68 -43.66
CA MET A 18 30.94 41.33 -44.45
C MET A 18 31.87 40.33 -43.71
N PHE A 19 31.95 39.13 -44.32
CA PHE A 19 32.81 37.94 -44.10
C PHE A 19 32.44 36.85 -43.06
N PRO A 20 32.74 35.57 -43.39
CA PRO A 20 32.10 34.39 -42.80
C PRO A 20 32.99 33.74 -41.73
N TYR A 21 32.39 33.37 -40.60
CA TYR A 21 33.01 32.43 -39.69
C TYR A 21 31.96 31.42 -39.22
N HIS A 22 32.31 30.15 -39.37
CA HIS A 22 31.65 29.02 -38.74
C HIS A 22 31.47 29.31 -37.25
N VAL A 23 30.22 29.30 -36.77
CA VAL A 23 29.92 29.28 -35.34
C VAL A 23 29.12 28.01 -35.06
N SER A 24 29.84 27.03 -34.53
CA SER A 24 29.31 25.84 -33.89
C SER A 24 28.58 26.25 -32.61
N PHE A 25 27.29 25.93 -32.48
CA PHE A 25 26.59 26.05 -31.20
C PHE A 25 26.61 24.69 -30.49
N THR A 26 27.43 24.62 -29.44
CA THR A 26 27.38 23.61 -28.40
C THR A 26 26.17 23.88 -27.50
N VAL A 27 25.19 22.99 -27.49
CA VAL A 27 24.15 22.97 -26.46
C VAL A 27 24.55 21.93 -25.42
N SER A 28 24.88 22.41 -24.23
CA SER A 28 25.19 21.60 -23.05
C SER A 28 23.96 20.81 -22.59
N LEU A 29 24.01 19.48 -22.70
CA LEU A 29 23.18 18.59 -21.90
C LEU A 29 23.74 18.48 -20.48
N PRO A 30 22.89 18.42 -19.43
CA PRO A 30 23.24 17.71 -18.21
C PRO A 30 23.11 16.20 -18.44
N CYS A 31 24.15 15.50 -18.02
CA CYS A 31 24.30 14.06 -18.00
C CYS A 31 23.32 13.41 -17.01
N PHE A 32 22.49 12.45 -17.43
CA PHE A 32 22.28 11.19 -16.70
C PHE A 32 21.63 10.13 -17.61
N LEU A 33 22.36 9.04 -17.82
CA LEU A 33 21.94 7.85 -18.54
C LEU A 33 20.89 7.07 -17.76
N ARG A 34 19.85 6.57 -18.44
CA ARG A 34 19.58 5.13 -18.57
C ARG A 34 18.53 4.89 -19.67
N GLY A 35 18.95 4.13 -20.68
CA GLY A 35 18.27 4.05 -21.97
C GLY A 35 17.05 3.16 -22.00
N PHE A 36 16.31 3.28 -23.11
CA PHE A 36 15.55 2.19 -23.71
C PHE A 36 15.54 2.40 -25.23
N SER A 37 15.89 1.34 -25.93
CA SER A 37 15.79 1.20 -27.39
C SER A 37 14.32 1.13 -27.80
N THR A 38 13.91 1.93 -28.78
CA THR A 38 12.66 1.70 -29.53
C THR A 38 12.92 1.82 -31.02
N LYS A 39 12.49 0.75 -31.70
CA LYS A 39 12.65 0.44 -33.11
C LYS A 39 11.91 1.43 -34.03
N GLU A 40 12.53 1.63 -35.20
CA GLU A 40 11.93 1.87 -36.52
C GLU A 40 10.83 2.94 -36.65
N GLY A 41 11.20 4.08 -37.24
CA GLY A 41 10.28 5.05 -37.83
C GLY A 41 10.85 5.57 -39.14
N PHE A 42 10.35 5.07 -40.25
CA PHE A 42 10.78 5.35 -41.62
C PHE A 42 10.38 6.78 -42.03
N VAL A 43 11.35 7.68 -42.21
CA VAL A 43 11.10 9.01 -42.80
C VAL A 43 11.33 8.91 -44.30
N ARG A 44 10.25 8.93 -45.10
CA ARG A 44 10.36 9.18 -46.55
C ARG A 44 10.51 10.68 -46.78
N GLU A 45 11.70 11.12 -47.15
CA GLU A 45 11.90 12.44 -47.76
C GLU A 45 11.43 12.40 -49.21
N THR A 46 10.26 12.97 -49.50
CA THR A 46 9.86 13.30 -50.87
C THR A 46 10.40 14.67 -51.23
N TRP A 47 11.42 14.71 -52.09
CA TRP A 47 11.93 15.93 -52.70
C TRP A 47 11.00 16.37 -53.83
N VAL A 48 10.29 17.48 -53.65
CA VAL A 48 9.59 18.15 -54.75
C VAL A 48 10.45 19.33 -55.20
N SER A 49 10.96 19.25 -56.42
CA SER A 49 11.67 20.33 -57.09
C SER A 49 10.70 21.45 -57.48
N LEU A 50 11.00 22.69 -57.12
CA LEU A 50 10.21 23.88 -57.48
C LEU A 50 11.06 24.82 -58.34
N GLN A 51 10.56 25.18 -59.52
CA GLN A 51 11.11 26.22 -60.38
C GLN A 51 10.81 27.63 -59.81
N PRO A 52 11.66 28.64 -60.08
CA PRO A 52 11.56 29.94 -59.42
C PRO A 52 10.52 30.83 -60.10
N GLY A 53 9.55 31.32 -59.32
CA GLY A 53 8.77 32.50 -59.70
C GLY A 53 7.28 32.45 -59.39
N PHE A 54 6.89 32.41 -58.11
CA PHE A 54 5.59 32.92 -57.61
C PHE A 54 5.69 33.11 -56.08
N PRO A 55 5.15 34.18 -55.48
CA PRO A 55 5.20 34.38 -54.03
C PRO A 55 4.07 33.57 -53.37
N THR A 56 4.39 32.48 -52.68
CA THR A 56 3.40 31.72 -51.91
C THR A 56 3.75 31.71 -50.42
N LYS A 57 2.74 32.09 -49.64
CA LYS A 57 2.71 32.14 -48.18
C LYS A 57 2.81 30.70 -47.65
N LEU A 58 3.92 30.36 -46.99
CA LEU A 58 4.04 29.08 -46.28
C LEU A 58 3.20 29.15 -45.00
N ILE A 59 1.99 28.60 -45.02
CA ILE A 59 1.19 28.39 -43.81
C ILE A 59 1.61 27.02 -43.25
N LEU A 60 2.53 27.06 -42.28
CA LEU A 60 2.88 25.91 -41.44
C LEU A 60 1.70 25.66 -40.48
N THR A 61 0.77 24.80 -40.88
CA THR A 61 -0.26 24.31 -39.97
C THR A 61 0.35 23.18 -39.15
N ILE A 62 0.81 23.50 -37.94
CA ILE A 62 1.30 22.50 -36.98
C ILE A 62 0.07 21.85 -36.35
N HIS A 63 -0.26 20.63 -36.77
CA HIS A 63 -1.18 19.78 -36.01
C HIS A 63 -0.49 19.39 -34.69
N LYS A 64 -0.84 20.07 -33.60
CA LYS A 64 -0.52 19.61 -32.24
C LYS A 64 -1.58 18.61 -31.79
N ASP A 65 -1.44 17.37 -32.25
CA ASP A 65 -2.12 16.23 -31.62
C ASP A 65 -1.11 15.45 -30.77
N ILE A 66 -0.60 16.09 -29.72
CA ILE A 66 0.05 15.35 -28.63
C ILE A 66 -1.08 14.82 -27.76
N LYS A 67 -1.61 13.66 -28.12
CA LYS A 67 -2.37 12.84 -27.18
C LYS A 67 -1.38 12.36 -26.11
N THR A 68 -1.30 13.07 -24.99
CA THR A 68 -0.77 12.52 -23.75
C THR A 68 -1.67 11.36 -23.33
N THR A 69 -1.35 10.17 -23.82
CA THR A 69 -1.88 8.92 -23.29
C THR A 69 -1.36 8.78 -21.86
N HIS A 70 -2.20 9.14 -20.90
CA HIS A 70 -2.05 8.64 -19.54
C HIS A 70 -2.16 7.12 -19.61
N TYR A 71 -1.04 6.41 -19.52
CA TYR A 71 -1.04 4.97 -19.33
C TYR A 71 -1.59 4.69 -17.93
N ILE A 72 -2.91 4.50 -17.84
CA ILE A 72 -3.50 3.84 -16.68
C ILE A 72 -3.10 2.38 -16.82
N TYR A 73 -2.14 1.93 -16.01
CA TYR A 73 -1.79 0.52 -15.89
C TYR A 73 -2.99 -0.22 -15.26
N THR A 74 -3.93 -0.70 -16.08
CA THR A 74 -4.98 -1.58 -15.59
C THR A 74 -4.37 -2.97 -15.40
N MET A 75 -4.20 -3.42 -14.16
CA MET A 75 -3.81 -4.81 -13.91
C MET A 75 -4.79 -5.76 -14.59
N SER A 76 -4.29 -6.76 -15.32
CA SER A 76 -5.12 -7.83 -15.86
C SER A 76 -5.77 -8.62 -14.72
N ASN A 77 -7.01 -9.08 -14.93
CA ASN A 77 -7.77 -9.84 -13.92
C ASN A 77 -7.00 -11.07 -13.41
N ALA A 78 -6.27 -11.77 -14.31
CA ALA A 78 -5.42 -12.89 -13.95
C ALA A 78 -4.35 -12.51 -12.89
N ASN A 79 -3.74 -11.34 -13.00
CA ASN A 79 -2.75 -10.88 -12.02
C ASN A 79 -3.40 -10.58 -10.66
N ARG A 80 -4.63 -10.05 -10.65
CA ARG A 80 -5.38 -9.79 -9.40
C ARG A 80 -5.71 -11.09 -8.67
N ILE A 81 -6.14 -12.12 -9.40
CA ILE A 81 -6.41 -13.45 -8.83
C ILE A 81 -5.13 -14.02 -8.20
N LEU A 82 -3.97 -13.89 -8.86
CA LEU A 82 -2.68 -14.31 -8.30
C LEU A 82 -2.31 -13.55 -7.02
N THR A 83 -2.56 -12.24 -6.96
CA THR A 83 -2.31 -11.45 -5.74
C THR A 83 -3.24 -11.85 -4.61
N LEU A 84 -4.50 -12.18 -4.90
CA LEU A 84 -5.47 -12.67 -3.92
C LEU A 84 -5.07 -14.05 -3.40
N PHE A 85 -4.63 -14.94 -4.29
CA PHE A 85 -4.11 -16.26 -3.91
C PHE A 85 -2.94 -16.16 -2.93
N LYS A 86 -1.97 -15.30 -3.22
CA LYS A 86 -0.83 -15.06 -2.32
C LYS A 86 -1.25 -14.44 -1.00
N ALA A 87 -2.09 -13.40 -1.04
CA ALA A 87 -2.58 -12.73 0.16
C ALA A 87 -3.34 -13.69 1.08
N ARG A 88 -4.23 -14.53 0.52
CA ARG A 88 -4.98 -15.55 1.25
C ARG A 88 -4.06 -16.62 1.84
N LYS A 89 -3.03 -17.05 1.11
CA LYS A 89 -2.04 -18.00 1.63
C LYS A 89 -1.28 -17.41 2.82
N ASN A 90 -0.76 -16.19 2.68
CA ASN A 90 0.07 -15.57 3.72
C ASN A 90 -0.75 -15.18 4.96
N ILE A 91 -2.02 -14.76 4.82
CA ILE A 91 -2.85 -14.49 5.99
C ILE A 91 -3.16 -15.78 6.77
N LEU A 92 -3.36 -16.91 6.08
CA LEU A 92 -3.52 -18.19 6.74
C LEU A 92 -2.24 -18.62 7.46
N GLU A 93 -1.07 -18.42 6.86
CA GLU A 93 0.22 -18.67 7.53
C GLU A 93 0.38 -17.80 8.80
N ILE A 94 0.08 -16.50 8.72
CA ILE A 94 0.14 -15.60 9.89
C ILE A 94 -0.83 -16.04 11.00
N LEU A 95 -2.04 -16.48 10.63
CA LEU A 95 -3.03 -16.94 11.60
C LEU A 95 -2.65 -18.30 12.20
N ASP A 96 -1.97 -19.16 11.43
CA ASP A 96 -1.40 -20.42 11.94
C ASP A 96 -0.33 -20.15 13.01
N ASP A 97 0.57 -19.19 12.75
CA ASP A 97 1.60 -18.74 13.71
C ASP A 97 0.98 -18.14 15.01
N LEU A 98 -0.28 -17.72 14.95
CA LEU A 98 -1.05 -17.17 16.08
C LEU A 98 -1.98 -18.20 16.75
N ASP A 99 -1.78 -19.50 16.49
CA ASP A 99 -2.55 -20.62 17.06
C ASP A 99 -4.06 -20.63 16.70
N TYR A 100 -4.41 -20.17 15.50
CA TYR A 100 -5.77 -20.36 14.94
C TYR A 100 -5.87 -21.66 14.15
N GLU A 101 -7.06 -22.25 14.13
CA GLU A 101 -7.32 -23.50 13.40
C GLU A 101 -7.50 -23.22 11.90
N THR A 102 -6.45 -23.52 11.10
CA THR A 102 -6.38 -23.21 9.66
C THR A 102 -6.61 -24.42 8.74
N THR A 103 -6.73 -25.63 9.30
CA THR A 103 -6.76 -26.89 8.56
C THR A 103 -7.85 -26.97 7.51
N ASP A 104 -9.04 -26.44 7.82
CA ASP A 104 -10.23 -26.50 6.96
C ASP A 104 -10.09 -25.63 5.70
N TYR A 105 -9.20 -24.64 5.75
CA TYR A 105 -8.98 -23.68 4.67
C TYR A 105 -7.67 -23.94 3.91
N ALA A 106 -6.94 -25.01 4.25
CA ALA A 106 -5.69 -25.37 3.60
C ALA A 106 -5.93 -26.06 2.25
N GLY A 107 -5.05 -25.81 1.27
CA GLY A 107 -5.00 -26.58 0.03
C GLY A 107 -5.88 -26.10 -1.13
N PHE A 108 -6.26 -24.83 -1.17
CA PHE A 108 -7.03 -24.26 -2.29
C PHE A 108 -6.21 -24.10 -3.57
N SER A 109 -6.89 -24.19 -4.73
CA SER A 109 -6.31 -23.92 -6.04
C SER A 109 -6.58 -22.50 -6.55
N ILE A 110 -5.84 -22.05 -7.56
CA ILE A 110 -6.05 -20.72 -8.18
C ILE A 110 -7.45 -20.61 -8.80
N ASN A 111 -7.96 -21.71 -9.35
CA ASN A 111 -9.27 -21.75 -9.99
C ASN A 111 -10.40 -21.63 -8.97
N GLU A 112 -10.25 -22.26 -7.79
CA GLU A 112 -11.21 -22.09 -6.70
C GLU A 112 -11.28 -20.65 -6.23
N ILE A 113 -10.14 -19.98 -6.08
CA ILE A 113 -10.13 -18.55 -5.70
C ILE A 113 -10.83 -17.67 -6.74
N ASP A 114 -10.64 -17.95 -8.03
CA ASP A 114 -11.35 -17.20 -9.08
C ASP A 114 -12.87 -17.37 -8.95
N ALA A 115 -13.34 -18.61 -8.74
CA ALA A 115 -14.75 -18.88 -8.49
C ALA A 115 -15.26 -18.20 -7.21
N MET A 116 -14.48 -18.23 -6.12
CA MET A 116 -14.84 -17.58 -4.85
C MET A 116 -14.87 -16.06 -4.97
N TYR A 117 -13.97 -15.47 -5.77
CA TYR A 117 -13.95 -14.04 -6.05
C TYR A 117 -15.20 -13.61 -6.83
N VAL A 118 -15.60 -14.36 -7.86
CA VAL A 118 -16.83 -14.09 -8.62
C VAL A 118 -18.08 -14.19 -7.74
N ASN A 119 -18.10 -15.12 -6.77
CA ASN A 119 -19.23 -15.34 -5.87
C ASN A 119 -19.18 -14.50 -4.58
N ASN A 120 -18.17 -13.66 -4.36
CA ASN A 120 -17.93 -12.91 -3.13
C ASN A 120 -17.84 -13.78 -1.85
N GLN A 121 -17.24 -14.97 -1.95
CA GLN A 121 -17.13 -15.94 -0.86
C GLN A 121 -15.71 -16.05 -0.29
N LEU A 122 -14.91 -14.98 -0.39
CA LEU A 122 -13.51 -15.00 0.02
C LEU A 122 -13.30 -14.90 1.53
N ASP A 123 -14.33 -14.53 2.28
CA ASP A 123 -14.27 -14.32 3.72
C ASP A 123 -13.96 -15.60 4.49
N LEU A 124 -13.31 -15.44 5.65
CA LEU A 124 -12.90 -16.55 6.51
C LEU A 124 -13.40 -16.32 7.92
N LEU A 125 -13.83 -17.38 8.59
CA LEU A 125 -14.13 -17.39 10.01
C LEU A 125 -13.37 -18.54 10.66
N MET A 126 -12.60 -18.23 11.70
CA MET A 126 -11.68 -19.17 12.33
C MET A 126 -11.75 -19.03 13.85
N ASN A 127 -11.54 -20.13 14.54
CA ASN A 127 -11.48 -20.16 16.01
C ASN A 127 -10.04 -20.38 16.46
N HIS A 128 -9.69 -19.79 17.60
CA HIS A 128 -8.42 -20.00 18.26
C HIS A 128 -8.44 -21.35 19.00
N GLN A 129 -7.39 -22.14 18.85
CA GLN A 129 -7.31 -23.49 19.42
C GLN A 129 -7.40 -23.50 20.96
N SER A 130 -6.67 -22.59 21.63
CA SER A 130 -6.57 -22.54 23.09
C SER A 130 -7.58 -21.60 23.75
N ASN A 131 -7.83 -20.44 23.14
CA ASN A 131 -8.52 -19.32 23.80
C ASN A 131 -10.00 -19.19 23.44
N GLY A 132 -10.50 -19.95 22.46
CA GLY A 132 -11.88 -19.86 21.98
C GLY A 132 -12.26 -18.51 21.33
N LYS A 133 -11.30 -17.60 21.16
CA LYS A 133 -11.47 -16.33 20.45
C LYS A 133 -11.69 -16.60 18.97
N LYS A 134 -12.51 -15.77 18.34
CA LYS A 134 -12.78 -15.85 16.91
C LYS A 134 -12.00 -14.79 16.15
N VAL A 135 -11.62 -15.13 14.93
CA VAL A 135 -11.11 -14.18 13.94
C VAL A 135 -12.00 -14.27 12.71
N TYR A 136 -12.45 -13.10 12.26
CA TYR A 136 -13.14 -12.98 10.98
C TYR A 136 -12.29 -12.17 10.02
N VAL A 137 -11.97 -12.74 8.86
CA VAL A 137 -11.23 -12.08 7.80
C VAL A 137 -12.20 -11.72 6.68
N LYS A 138 -12.45 -10.42 6.50
CA LYS A 138 -13.28 -9.88 5.42
C LYS A 138 -12.39 -9.41 4.27
N PHE A 139 -12.63 -9.93 3.07
CA PHE A 139 -11.99 -9.40 1.85
C PHE A 139 -12.87 -8.29 1.27
N TYR A 140 -12.44 -7.05 1.42
CA TYR A 140 -13.16 -5.89 0.89
C TYR A 140 -12.53 -5.45 -0.45
N LEU A 141 -13.10 -5.96 -1.55
CA LEU A 141 -12.59 -5.76 -2.91
C LEU A 141 -13.51 -4.89 -3.78
N ASP A 142 -14.68 -4.50 -3.27
CA ASP A 142 -15.66 -3.69 -4.00
C ASP A 142 -15.14 -2.28 -4.34
N ALA A 143 -14.29 -1.74 -3.46
CA ALA A 143 -13.64 -0.46 -3.66
C ALA A 143 -12.19 -0.51 -3.20
N LYS A 144 -11.37 0.32 -3.82
CA LYS A 144 -9.94 0.42 -3.51
C LYS A 144 -9.65 0.71 -2.04
N GLN A 145 -10.46 1.59 -1.46
CA GLN A 145 -10.36 2.02 -0.07
C GLN A 145 -11.71 1.93 0.62
N ILE A 146 -11.70 1.54 1.89
CA ILE A 146 -12.90 1.48 2.72
C ILE A 146 -13.35 2.88 3.14
N ARG A 147 -14.64 3.15 3.05
CA ARG A 147 -15.23 4.42 3.55
C ARG A 147 -15.70 4.22 4.99
N PRO A 148 -15.74 5.29 5.81
CA PRO A 148 -16.22 5.19 7.19
C PRO A 148 -17.61 4.56 7.31
N ALA A 149 -18.56 4.92 6.44
CA ALA A 149 -19.91 4.36 6.47
C ALA A 149 -19.92 2.85 6.20
N ASN A 150 -19.10 2.38 5.25
CA ASN A 150 -19.02 0.96 4.93
C ASN A 150 -18.39 0.16 6.07
N LEU A 151 -17.45 0.78 6.80
CA LEU A 151 -16.88 0.17 8.01
C LEU A 151 -17.95 -0.01 9.09
N ASP A 152 -18.81 0.99 9.31
CA ASP A 152 -19.91 0.87 10.31
C ASP A 152 -20.87 -0.24 9.93
N ASN A 153 -21.28 -0.31 8.66
CA ASN A 153 -22.18 -1.35 8.18
C ASN A 153 -21.58 -2.75 8.41
N ILE A 154 -20.30 -2.95 8.07
CA ILE A 154 -19.62 -4.23 8.30
C ILE A 154 -19.60 -4.59 9.80
N ILE A 155 -19.38 -3.60 10.67
CA ILE A 155 -19.37 -3.82 12.12
C ILE A 155 -20.77 -4.15 12.63
N GLU A 156 -21.79 -3.40 12.20
CA GLU A 156 -23.18 -3.63 12.60
C GLU A 156 -23.67 -5.02 12.18
N ASP A 157 -23.41 -5.41 10.93
CA ASP A 157 -23.77 -6.73 10.40
C ASP A 157 -23.14 -7.85 11.24
N LEU A 158 -21.83 -7.76 11.54
CA LEU A 158 -21.11 -8.83 12.22
C LEU A 158 -21.33 -8.90 13.74
N PHE A 159 -21.46 -7.75 14.41
CA PHE A 159 -21.53 -7.68 15.87
C PHE A 159 -22.96 -7.55 16.41
N VAL A 160 -23.86 -6.91 15.66
CA VAL A 160 -25.23 -6.60 16.14
C VAL A 160 -26.26 -7.54 15.50
N ILE A 161 -26.20 -7.70 14.17
CA ILE A 161 -27.23 -8.44 13.43
C ILE A 161 -26.95 -9.95 13.50
N ASP A 162 -25.81 -10.38 12.97
CA ASP A 162 -25.48 -11.80 12.87
C ASP A 162 -24.85 -12.33 14.16
N THR A 163 -24.34 -11.45 15.03
CA THR A 163 -23.69 -11.77 16.32
C THR A 163 -22.59 -12.84 16.20
N VAL A 164 -21.92 -12.89 15.05
CA VAL A 164 -20.86 -13.86 14.76
C VAL A 164 -19.64 -13.59 15.62
N LEU A 165 -19.35 -12.30 15.86
CA LEU A 165 -18.23 -11.80 16.62
C LEU A 165 -18.67 -11.16 17.94
N THR A 166 -17.87 -11.39 18.97
CA THR A 166 -17.96 -10.75 20.27
C THR A 166 -16.88 -9.68 20.42
N LYS A 167 -17.00 -8.79 21.42
CA LYS A 167 -16.04 -7.69 21.65
C LYS A 167 -14.58 -8.16 21.87
N ASN A 168 -14.41 -9.39 22.33
CA ASN A 168 -13.09 -9.98 22.57
C ASN A 168 -12.44 -10.53 21.29
N ASP A 169 -13.20 -10.66 20.22
CA ASP A 169 -12.79 -11.23 18.94
C ASP A 169 -12.16 -10.16 18.04
N THR A 170 -11.48 -10.61 16.98
CA THR A 170 -10.71 -9.74 16.08
C THR A 170 -11.32 -9.74 14.68
N LEU A 171 -11.59 -8.55 14.17
CA LEU A 171 -12.03 -8.34 12.78
C LEU A 171 -10.83 -7.89 11.93
N ILE A 172 -10.48 -8.68 10.93
CA ILE A 172 -9.44 -8.36 9.95
C ILE A 172 -10.11 -7.98 8.64
N ILE A 173 -9.79 -6.81 8.10
CA ILE A 173 -10.30 -6.33 6.82
C ILE A 173 -9.13 -6.20 5.84
N ILE A 174 -9.23 -6.83 4.68
CA ILE A 174 -8.21 -6.74 3.63
C ILE A 174 -8.72 -5.80 2.53
N THR A 175 -7.95 -4.74 2.23
CA THR A 175 -8.26 -3.71 1.22
C THR A 175 -7.15 -3.60 0.17
N GLU A 176 -7.44 -2.97 -0.98
CA GLU A 176 -6.44 -2.78 -2.04
C GLU A 176 -5.45 -1.66 -1.73
N ASP A 177 -5.92 -0.57 -1.13
CA ASP A 177 -5.13 0.60 -0.75
C ASP A 177 -5.04 0.75 0.78
N GLU A 178 -4.12 1.60 1.25
CA GLU A 178 -3.90 1.87 2.67
C GLU A 178 -5.05 2.69 3.28
N PRO A 179 -5.35 2.53 4.58
CA PRO A 179 -6.37 3.34 5.25
C PRO A 179 -5.94 4.81 5.34
N ASN A 180 -6.88 5.73 5.10
CA ASN A 180 -6.70 7.16 5.30
C ASN A 180 -6.67 7.50 6.81
N ASP A 181 -6.11 8.65 7.17
CA ASP A 181 -6.04 9.17 8.55
C ASP A 181 -7.41 9.25 9.23
N THR A 182 -8.45 9.54 8.45
CA THR A 182 -9.84 9.56 8.93
C THR A 182 -10.31 8.18 9.40
N ILE A 183 -9.94 7.12 8.68
CA ILE A 183 -10.24 5.73 9.04
C ILE A 183 -9.42 5.32 10.25
N ILE A 184 -8.13 5.67 10.28
CA ILE A 184 -7.24 5.40 11.42
C ILE A 184 -7.79 6.03 12.70
N THR A 185 -8.23 7.29 12.64
CA THR A 185 -8.84 8.00 13.78
C THR A 185 -10.12 7.32 14.22
N LYS A 186 -10.95 6.88 13.27
CA LYS A 186 -12.17 6.12 13.56
C LYS A 186 -11.89 4.76 14.21
N LEU A 187 -10.86 4.04 13.76
CA LEU A 187 -10.45 2.76 14.36
C LEU A 187 -10.02 2.92 15.82
N LYS A 188 -9.35 4.03 16.15
CA LYS A 188 -9.02 4.38 17.54
C LYS A 188 -10.30 4.61 18.35
N TYR A 189 -11.20 5.45 17.84
CA TYR A 189 -12.49 5.74 18.48
C TYR A 189 -13.32 4.47 18.74
N LEU A 190 -13.44 3.58 17.75
CA LEU A 190 -14.19 2.32 17.88
C LEU A 190 -13.61 1.41 18.97
N PHE A 191 -12.29 1.39 19.12
CA PHE A 191 -11.66 0.60 20.16
C PHE A 191 -11.87 1.22 21.55
N ASP A 192 -11.71 2.53 21.67
CA ASP A 192 -11.81 3.24 22.96
C ASP A 192 -13.25 3.28 23.49
N HIS A 193 -14.25 3.41 22.61
CA HIS A 193 -15.66 3.50 23.01
C HIS A 193 -16.38 2.14 23.06
N ASP A 194 -16.25 1.34 21.99
CA ASP A 194 -17.06 0.13 21.84
C ASP A 194 -16.30 -1.14 22.26
N GLY A 195 -14.96 -1.04 22.40
CA GLY A 195 -14.07 -2.16 22.66
C GLY A 195 -13.86 -3.06 21.45
N ILE A 196 -14.26 -2.62 20.26
CA ILE A 196 -14.21 -3.42 19.03
C ILE A 196 -12.81 -3.31 18.42
N PHE A 197 -12.18 -4.46 18.18
CA PHE A 197 -10.83 -4.52 17.63
C PHE A 197 -10.85 -4.88 16.15
N VAL A 198 -10.55 -3.87 15.33
CA VAL A 198 -10.44 -3.99 13.88
C VAL A 198 -8.99 -3.77 13.44
N VAL A 199 -8.54 -4.59 12.50
CA VAL A 199 -7.23 -4.54 11.84
C VAL A 199 -7.47 -4.41 10.35
N ILE A 200 -6.81 -3.45 9.69
CA ILE A 200 -6.89 -3.28 8.24
C ILE A 200 -5.54 -3.63 7.62
N HIS A 201 -5.55 -4.57 6.68
CA HIS A 201 -4.37 -4.94 5.90
C HIS A 201 -4.51 -4.51 4.44
N ASN A 202 -3.39 -4.05 3.90
CA ASN A 202 -3.27 -3.83 2.47
C ASN A 202 -2.89 -5.13 1.75
N ILE A 203 -3.55 -5.43 0.64
CA ILE A 203 -3.29 -6.64 -0.16
C ILE A 203 -1.84 -6.73 -0.65
N ASN A 204 -1.20 -5.60 -0.97
CA ASN A 204 0.18 -5.55 -1.43
C ASN A 204 1.17 -5.88 -0.31
N ARG A 205 0.84 -5.54 0.95
CA ARG A 205 1.65 -5.91 2.12
C ARG A 205 1.55 -7.41 2.43
N LEU A 206 0.39 -8.01 2.20
CA LEU A 206 0.15 -9.44 2.39
C LEU A 206 0.74 -10.32 1.28
N GLN A 207 1.51 -9.77 0.33
CA GLN A 207 2.15 -10.60 -0.72
C GLN A 207 3.31 -11.46 -0.19
N PHE A 208 3.81 -11.16 1.01
CA PHE A 208 4.77 -11.99 1.75
C PHE A 208 4.46 -11.94 3.25
N ASN A 209 4.82 -12.99 3.99
CA ASN A 209 4.72 -13.00 5.44
C ASN A 209 5.89 -12.21 6.06
N ILE A 210 5.57 -11.14 6.82
CA ILE A 210 6.55 -10.26 7.46
C ILE A 210 7.22 -10.95 8.65
N LEU A 211 6.52 -11.85 9.35
CA LEU A 211 7.02 -12.54 10.54
C LEU A 211 8.20 -13.48 10.21
N ASN A 212 8.20 -14.04 9.00
CA ASN A 212 9.24 -14.94 8.50
C ASN A 212 10.49 -14.21 7.95
N HIS A 213 10.50 -12.88 7.97
CA HIS A 213 11.59 -12.11 7.40
C HIS A 213 12.81 -12.04 8.32
N LYS A 214 14.03 -12.26 7.79
CA LYS A 214 15.28 -12.30 8.56
C LYS A 214 15.57 -11.07 9.43
N LEU A 215 15.15 -9.87 8.99
CA LEU A 215 15.36 -8.64 9.76
C LEU A 215 14.31 -8.40 10.86
N VAL A 216 13.22 -9.16 10.83
CA VAL A 216 12.16 -9.10 11.84
C VAL A 216 12.49 -10.18 12.87
N PRO A 217 12.91 -9.79 14.09
CA PRO A 217 13.14 -10.77 15.15
C PRO A 217 11.82 -11.45 15.54
N PRO A 218 11.85 -12.72 15.97
CA PRO A 218 10.67 -13.39 16.48
C PRO A 218 10.10 -12.64 17.68
N THR A 219 8.78 -12.45 17.65
CA THR A 219 8.04 -11.69 18.66
C THR A 219 6.85 -12.47 19.17
N GLU A 220 6.65 -12.47 20.48
CA GLU A 220 5.54 -13.14 21.15
C GLU A 220 4.77 -12.15 22.02
N ILE A 221 3.44 -12.31 22.08
CA ILE A 221 2.59 -11.49 22.95
C ILE A 221 2.55 -12.14 24.33
N ILE A 222 2.82 -11.36 25.38
CA ILE A 222 2.74 -11.86 26.75
C ILE A 222 1.28 -11.78 27.21
N HIS A 223 0.62 -12.94 27.29
CA HIS A 223 -0.74 -13.05 27.81
C HIS A 223 -0.81 -13.22 29.34
N ASP A 224 0.22 -13.83 29.94
CA ASP A 224 0.22 -14.15 31.38
C ASP A 224 0.50 -12.91 32.24
N GLU A 225 -0.46 -12.51 33.06
CA GLU A 225 -0.31 -11.41 34.01
C GLU A 225 0.83 -11.66 35.02
N ALA A 226 1.09 -12.92 35.37
CA ALA A 226 2.20 -13.31 36.25
C ALA A 226 3.56 -12.94 35.65
N LYS A 227 3.76 -13.20 34.35
CA LYS A 227 5.00 -12.83 33.63
C LYS A 227 5.16 -11.32 33.56
N ILE A 228 4.07 -10.58 33.38
CA ILE A 228 4.08 -9.12 33.40
C ILE A 228 4.49 -8.60 34.78
N ALA A 229 3.97 -9.18 35.87
CA ALA A 229 4.34 -8.81 37.23
C ALA A 229 5.81 -9.14 37.55
N GLU A 230 6.32 -10.28 37.07
CA GLU A 230 7.74 -10.63 37.18
C GLU A 230 8.64 -9.65 36.42
N LEU A 231 8.26 -9.27 35.21
CA LEU A 231 8.95 -8.27 34.41
C LEU A 231 9.02 -6.93 35.14
N GLN A 232 7.89 -6.46 35.68
CA GLN A 232 7.81 -5.22 36.45
C GLN A 232 8.75 -5.25 37.67
N LYS A 233 8.79 -6.37 38.41
CA LYS A 233 9.70 -6.55 39.55
C LYS A 233 11.17 -6.56 39.10
N LYS A 234 11.48 -7.28 38.02
CA LYS A 234 12.86 -7.41 37.51
C LYS A 234 13.46 -6.08 37.07
N PHE A 235 12.68 -5.25 36.41
CA PHE A 235 13.12 -3.94 35.91
C PHE A 235 12.72 -2.76 36.80
N ASN A 236 12.07 -3.04 37.94
CA ASN A 236 11.55 -2.03 38.88
C ASN A 236 10.68 -0.96 38.19
N ILE A 237 9.79 -1.41 37.30
CA ILE A 237 8.90 -0.55 36.52
C ILE A 237 7.67 -0.22 37.35
N LYS A 238 7.34 1.07 37.48
CA LYS A 238 6.16 1.52 38.24
C LYS A 238 4.89 1.53 37.39
N SER A 239 5.00 1.92 36.13
CA SER A 239 3.90 2.03 35.18
C SER A 239 4.32 1.43 33.85
N LEU A 240 3.41 0.69 33.20
CA LEU A 240 3.70 0.01 31.94
C LEU A 240 4.12 0.97 30.80
N GLN A 241 3.71 2.23 30.87
CA GLN A 241 4.10 3.31 29.95
C GLN A 241 5.61 3.65 29.99
N GLN A 242 6.36 3.15 30.99
CA GLN A 242 7.83 3.30 31.01
C GLN A 242 8.52 2.36 30.02
N LEU A 243 7.80 1.35 29.52
CA LEU A 243 8.31 0.49 28.46
C LEU A 243 8.34 1.26 27.13
N PRO A 244 9.32 0.95 26.26
CA PRO A 244 9.34 1.47 24.91
C PRO A 244 8.04 1.13 24.16
N GLU A 245 7.50 2.10 23.45
CA GLU A 245 6.20 1.97 22.78
C GLU A 245 6.34 1.37 21.37
N ILE A 246 5.30 0.65 20.94
CA ILE A 246 5.08 0.26 19.55
C ILE A 246 3.67 0.70 19.14
N SER A 247 3.57 1.35 17.99
CA SER A 247 2.29 1.77 17.43
C SER A 247 1.45 0.55 17.08
N ARG A 248 0.16 0.57 17.42
CA ARG A 248 -0.83 -0.42 16.92
C ARG A 248 -0.84 -0.56 15.40
N PHE A 249 -0.50 0.49 14.67
CA PHE A 249 -0.50 0.52 13.20
C PHE A 249 0.86 0.12 12.59
N ASP A 250 1.82 -0.28 13.41
CA ASP A 250 3.07 -0.86 12.92
C ASP A 250 2.80 -2.18 12.18
N PRO A 251 3.47 -2.47 11.04
CA PRO A 251 3.25 -3.71 10.30
C PRO A 251 3.41 -4.98 11.14
N LEU A 252 4.33 -4.99 12.11
CA LEU A 252 4.50 -6.13 13.02
C LEU A 252 3.32 -6.26 13.98
N ALA A 253 2.85 -5.14 14.52
CA ALA A 253 1.69 -5.09 15.42
C ALA A 253 0.40 -5.50 14.72
N LEU A 254 0.21 -5.06 13.48
CA LEU A 254 -0.92 -5.45 12.64
C LEU A 254 -0.89 -6.95 12.33
N ALA A 255 0.27 -7.49 11.94
CA ALA A 255 0.40 -8.92 11.63
C ALA A 255 0.10 -9.80 12.86
N MET A 256 0.62 -9.42 14.03
CA MET A 256 0.38 -10.14 15.29
C MET A 256 -0.98 -9.83 15.93
N CYS A 257 -1.81 -8.96 15.32
CA CYS A 257 -3.09 -8.51 15.87
C CYS A 257 -3.00 -7.98 17.33
N MET A 258 -1.95 -7.20 17.63
CA MET A 258 -1.71 -6.66 18.97
C MET A 258 -2.77 -5.62 19.37
N ARG A 259 -3.30 -5.77 20.58
CA ARG A 259 -4.25 -4.82 21.18
C ARG A 259 -3.51 -3.77 22.03
N PRO A 260 -3.98 -2.51 22.05
CA PRO A 260 -3.44 -1.49 22.95
C PRO A 260 -3.38 -1.97 24.40
N GLY A 261 -2.26 -1.69 25.07
CA GLY A 261 -1.97 -2.14 26.43
C GLY A 261 -1.29 -3.51 26.53
N GLN A 262 -1.25 -4.31 25.46
CA GLN A 262 -0.50 -5.56 25.44
C GLN A 262 1.01 -5.32 25.33
N ILE A 263 1.79 -6.24 25.90
CA ILE A 263 3.25 -6.20 25.89
C ILE A 263 3.74 -7.31 24.96
N CYS A 264 4.65 -6.97 24.06
CA CYS A 264 5.36 -7.94 23.25
C CYS A 264 6.78 -8.16 23.75
N GLU A 265 7.19 -9.42 23.74
CA GLU A 265 8.57 -9.86 23.91
C GLU A 265 9.19 -10.03 22.53
N ILE A 266 10.36 -9.43 22.33
CA ILE A 266 11.12 -9.42 21.08
C ILE A 266 12.45 -10.11 21.35
N ASN A 267 12.66 -11.30 20.78
CA ASN A 267 13.93 -12.01 20.91
C ASN A 267 14.85 -11.63 19.74
N ARG A 268 15.74 -10.66 19.99
CA ARG A 268 16.65 -10.16 18.96
C ARG A 268 18.06 -10.66 19.16
N ASN A 269 18.74 -10.95 18.05
CA ASN A 269 20.15 -11.25 18.07
C ASN A 269 20.97 -9.96 18.25
N SER A 270 21.97 -10.00 19.13
CA SER A 270 22.88 -8.90 19.41
C SER A 270 24.31 -9.37 19.20
N ALA A 271 25.14 -8.53 18.58
CA ALA A 271 26.56 -8.85 18.37
C ALA A 271 27.31 -9.09 19.69
N THR A 272 26.90 -8.43 20.79
CA THR A 272 27.55 -8.53 22.10
C THR A 272 27.00 -9.67 22.94
N ALA A 273 25.68 -9.84 22.98
CA ALA A 273 24.99 -10.73 23.90
C ALA A 273 24.47 -12.03 23.25
N LEU A 274 24.80 -12.25 21.96
CA LEU A 274 24.22 -13.28 21.09
C LEU A 274 22.71 -13.15 20.92
N SER A 275 21.91 -13.38 21.96
CA SER A 275 20.46 -13.17 22.00
C SER A 275 20.06 -12.35 23.23
N TYR A 276 19.09 -11.44 23.04
CA TYR A 276 18.58 -10.60 24.11
C TYR A 276 17.07 -10.37 23.96
N LYS A 277 16.34 -10.57 25.07
CA LYS A 277 14.89 -10.34 25.17
C LYS A 277 14.60 -8.86 25.42
N TYR A 278 13.93 -8.21 24.49
CA TYR A 278 13.52 -6.81 24.56
C TYR A 278 11.99 -6.72 24.66
N TYR A 279 11.46 -5.80 25.44
CA TYR A 279 10.01 -5.69 25.67
C TYR A 279 9.48 -4.35 25.19
N ARG A 280 8.30 -4.34 24.55
CA ARG A 280 7.59 -3.12 24.13
C ARG A 280 6.12 -3.18 24.49
N ILE A 281 5.52 -2.03 24.76
CA ILE A 281 4.07 -1.89 24.99
C ILE A 281 3.38 -1.36 23.74
N CYS A 282 2.25 -1.95 23.37
CA CYS A 282 1.41 -1.47 22.29
C CYS A 282 0.58 -0.26 22.76
N VAL A 283 0.63 0.83 22.00
CA VAL A 283 -0.14 2.06 22.20
C VAL A 283 -0.99 2.36 20.96
#